data_AF-A0A7H1RHI4-F1
#
_entry.id   AF-A0A7H1RHI4-F1
#
_cell.length_a   1.000
_cell.length_b   1.000
_cell.length_c   1.000
_cell.angle_alpha   90.00
_cell.angle_beta   90.00
_cell.angle_gamma   90.00
#
_symmetry.space_group_name_H-M   'P 1'
#
loop_
_entity.id
_entity.type
_entity.pdbx_description
1 polymer ?
#
loop_
_entity_poly.entity_id
_entity_poly.type
_entity_poly.pdbx_seq_one_letter_code
_entity_poly.pdbx_strand_id
1 'polypeptide(L)'
;MSKLVCNVGKSKGVQLYGMDIHIQRKTDNHSNKDIDLSRKDLNYELVTEHQNEHYYTRAKNRIEQGYTGKKKIRKDGVWTANIIISSDSEFFKKLTPEQEREFFKTAYDFYCEKYGKENVISAMVHKDETTPHLHLLIVPLTKDGRLCAKELFDRETIRSFHDTIPKLLQQRGFDIERGKKNANVKRMETDEFKRIREQNKLSISINPNDVEPQKDGLFKKEPPEEIAQRLTQKYVKALIHKALKIYMCTNLRFADQRVQQIKNGRRPPFTFFHLHFQSRPRGSKLHYILGRIGIWGQRHLDYLKQYRKVTYTNLLTSGRLNAYLADINRQAQERFERLIEGMKQAQGITEQLKAENALEWTGCLNNIRACAREIVEKEIIFA
;
A
#
# COMPACT_ATOMS: atom_id res chain seq x y z
N MET A 1 -19.23 11.89 11.34
CA MET A 1 -18.04 11.70 12.18
C MET A 1 -16.93 11.05 11.37
N SER A 2 -15.75 11.65 11.39
CA SER A 2 -14.55 11.11 10.73
C SER A 2 -13.90 10.01 11.58
N LYS A 3 -13.06 9.16 10.99
CA LYS A 3 -12.44 8.03 11.72
C LYS A 3 -11.02 8.33 12.16
N LEU A 4 -10.66 7.87 13.37
CA LEU A 4 -9.27 7.87 13.82
C LEU A 4 -8.45 6.86 13.01
N VAL A 5 -7.33 7.34 12.47
CA VAL A 5 -6.24 6.52 11.96
C VAL A 5 -5.17 6.44 13.04
N CYS A 6 -4.92 5.23 13.54
CA CYS A 6 -3.85 4.92 14.48
C CYS A 6 -3.15 3.65 14.01
N ASN A 7 -1.87 3.74 13.66
CA ASN A 7 -1.13 2.60 13.12
C ASN A 7 0.24 2.49 13.80
N VAL A 8 0.55 1.32 14.34
CA VAL A 8 1.87 1.04 14.95
C VAL A 8 2.73 0.25 13.99
N GLY A 9 3.91 0.77 13.68
CA GLY A 9 5.02 0.08 13.01
C GLY A 9 6.16 -0.17 13.99
N LYS A 10 6.93 -1.24 13.81
CA LYS A 10 8.09 -1.57 14.65
C LYS A 10 9.35 -1.47 13.81
N SER A 11 10.37 -0.77 14.31
CA SER A 11 11.63 -0.53 13.60
C SER A 11 12.83 -0.99 14.40
N LYS A 12 13.77 -1.63 13.70
CA LYS A 12 15.12 -1.95 14.16
C LYS A 12 16.02 -0.72 14.04
N GLY A 13 17.14 -0.70 14.77
CA GLY A 13 18.09 0.42 14.73
C GLY A 13 18.49 0.85 13.31
N VAL A 14 18.84 -0.09 12.43
CA VAL A 14 19.23 0.22 11.03
C VAL A 14 18.13 0.89 10.21
N GLN A 15 16.85 0.68 10.55
CA GLN A 15 15.72 1.30 9.82
C GLN A 15 15.52 2.77 10.23
N LEU A 16 16.11 3.20 11.35
CA LEU A 16 16.01 4.59 11.81
C LEU A 16 16.71 5.58 10.88
N TYR A 17 17.75 5.17 10.14
CA TYR A 17 18.40 6.04 9.15
C TYR A 17 17.44 6.46 8.03
N GLY A 18 16.67 5.52 7.48
CA GLY A 18 15.67 5.83 6.47
C GLY A 18 14.51 6.66 7.03
N MET A 19 14.09 6.36 8.26
CA MET A 19 13.04 7.12 8.95
C MET A 19 13.46 8.55 9.26
N ASP A 20 14.71 8.76 9.67
CA ASP A 20 15.28 10.07 9.96
C ASP A 20 15.25 10.97 8.72
N ILE A 21 15.74 10.46 7.59
CA ILE A 21 15.71 11.17 6.31
C ILE A 21 14.28 11.50 5.89
N HIS A 22 13.36 10.53 6.02
CA HIS A 22 11.97 10.71 5.61
C HIS A 22 11.23 11.70 6.51
N ILE A 23 11.24 11.51 7.82
CA ILE A 23 10.42 12.29 8.76
C ILE A 23 11.02 13.68 9.00
N GLN A 24 12.35 13.81 9.10
CA GLN A 24 12.97 15.14 9.25
C GLN A 24 13.18 15.86 7.90
N ARG A 25 12.75 15.28 6.78
CA ARG A 25 12.87 15.85 5.43
C ARG A 25 14.32 16.30 5.10
N LYS A 26 15.31 15.45 5.37
CA LYS A 26 16.75 15.76 5.18
C LYS A 26 17.25 15.66 3.74
N THR A 27 16.38 15.34 2.80
CA THR A 27 16.71 15.26 1.37
C THR A 27 15.54 15.75 0.55
N ASP A 28 15.81 16.38 -0.59
CA ASP A 28 14.75 16.81 -1.51
C ASP A 28 14.26 15.64 -2.39
N ASN A 29 15.02 14.55 -2.46
CA ASN A 29 14.69 13.40 -3.29
C ASN A 29 13.93 12.33 -2.49
N HIS A 30 12.61 12.51 -2.42
CA HIS A 30 11.73 11.54 -1.79
C HIS A 30 11.10 10.55 -2.78
N SER A 31 10.97 9.29 -2.34
CA SER A 31 10.23 8.26 -3.07
C SER A 31 8.73 8.57 -3.15
N ASN A 32 8.17 9.17 -2.09
CA ASN A 32 6.81 9.68 -2.08
C ASN A 32 6.74 10.97 -2.92
N LYS A 33 6.01 10.93 -4.04
CA LYS A 33 5.83 12.06 -4.96
C LYS A 33 4.73 13.05 -4.53
N ASP A 34 4.00 12.75 -3.48
CA ASP A 34 2.96 13.63 -2.93
C ASP A 34 3.49 14.56 -1.83
N ILE A 35 4.80 14.52 -1.56
CA ILE A 35 5.46 15.50 -0.68
C ILE A 35 5.61 16.80 -1.44
N ASP A 36 5.01 17.86 -0.90
CA ASP A 36 5.13 19.22 -1.37
C ASP A 36 6.17 19.97 -0.53
N LEU A 37 7.40 20.03 -1.02
CA LEU A 37 8.51 20.67 -0.30
C LEU A 37 8.27 22.17 -0.03
N SER A 38 7.40 22.84 -0.78
CA SER A 38 7.04 24.24 -0.51
C SER A 38 6.27 24.41 0.81
N ARG A 39 5.69 23.31 1.32
CA ARG A 39 4.91 23.26 2.56
C ARG A 39 5.69 22.64 3.71
N LYS A 40 6.95 22.27 3.51
CA LYS A 40 7.81 21.63 4.54
C LYS A 40 7.89 22.47 5.82
N ASP A 41 7.94 23.79 5.70
CA ASP A 41 8.05 24.70 6.85
C ASP A 41 6.77 24.76 7.70
N LEU A 42 5.66 24.17 7.21
CA LEU A 42 4.45 23.97 8.00
C LEU A 42 4.56 22.76 8.94
N ASN A 43 5.51 21.85 8.70
CA ASN A 43 5.74 20.72 9.60
C ASN A 43 6.27 21.23 10.95
N TYR A 44 5.93 20.54 12.03
CA TYR A 44 6.40 20.90 13.37
C TYR A 44 6.62 19.68 14.24
N GLU A 45 7.57 19.78 15.17
CA GLU A 45 7.86 18.73 16.16
C GLU A 45 7.32 19.14 17.53
N LEU A 46 6.60 18.24 18.20
CA LEU A 46 6.09 18.46 19.56
C LEU A 46 7.14 18.13 20.63
N VAL A 47 8.13 17.29 20.30
CA VAL A 47 9.30 17.02 21.14
C VAL A 47 10.32 18.13 20.87
N THR A 48 10.58 18.97 21.87
CA THR A 48 11.57 20.05 21.79
C THR A 48 12.98 19.61 22.16
N GLU A 49 13.10 18.46 22.81
CA GLU A 49 14.37 17.86 23.21
C GLU A 49 15.07 17.25 21.98
N HIS A 50 16.40 17.30 21.92
CA HIS A 50 17.21 16.68 20.87
C HIS A 50 17.00 17.21 19.43
N GLN A 51 16.53 18.45 19.27
CA GLN A 51 16.44 19.09 17.95
C GLN A 51 17.75 18.95 17.17
N ASN A 52 17.65 18.60 15.88
CA ASN A 52 18.77 18.34 14.97
C ASN A 52 19.59 17.05 15.21
N GLU A 53 19.30 16.27 16.26
CA GLU A 53 19.91 14.95 16.42
C GLU A 53 19.28 13.89 15.50
N HIS A 54 20.10 12.94 15.05
CA HIS A 54 19.65 11.82 14.25
C HIS A 54 18.86 10.81 15.11
N TYR A 55 17.75 10.26 14.62
CA TYR A 55 16.89 9.35 15.40
C TYR A 55 17.58 8.09 15.89
N TYR A 56 18.54 7.54 15.13
CA TYR A 56 19.39 6.45 15.62
C TYR A 56 20.12 6.84 16.91
N THR A 57 20.69 8.04 16.95
CA THR A 57 21.42 8.56 18.11
C THR A 57 20.46 8.81 19.27
N ARG A 58 19.32 9.47 19.03
CA ARG A 58 18.29 9.68 20.06
C ARG A 58 17.84 8.37 20.70
N ALA A 59 17.49 7.37 19.87
CA ALA A 59 17.08 6.05 20.34
C ALA A 59 18.21 5.33 21.10
N LYS A 60 19.44 5.36 20.57
CA LYS A 60 20.60 4.75 21.20
C LYS A 60 20.86 5.34 22.58
N ASN A 61 20.91 6.67 22.69
CA ASN A 61 21.15 7.37 23.96
C ASN A 61 20.07 7.02 24.98
N ARG A 62 18.79 7.06 24.58
CA ARG A 62 17.69 6.72 25.48
C ARG A 62 17.74 5.26 25.95
N ILE A 63 18.09 4.34 25.05
CA ILE A 63 18.30 2.92 25.37
C ILE A 63 19.45 2.76 26.35
N GLU A 64 20.60 3.38 26.10
CA GLU A 64 21.78 3.30 26.98
C GLU A 64 21.51 3.89 28.38
N GLN A 65 20.70 4.95 28.47
CA GLN A 65 20.29 5.54 29.75
C GLN A 65 19.31 4.68 30.55
N GLY A 66 18.41 3.94 29.89
CA GLY A 66 17.31 3.22 30.56
C GLY A 66 17.44 1.71 30.59
N TYR A 67 18.37 1.12 29.83
CA TYR A 67 18.50 -0.33 29.73
C TYR A 67 19.25 -0.89 30.94
N THR A 68 18.55 -1.66 31.77
CA THR A 68 19.10 -2.32 32.98
C THR A 68 19.38 -3.81 32.76
N GLY A 69 19.09 -4.33 31.55
CA GLY A 69 19.22 -5.74 31.25
C GLY A 69 20.67 -6.22 31.27
N LYS A 70 20.90 -7.41 31.81
CA LYS A 70 22.24 -8.01 31.92
C LYS A 70 22.82 -8.52 30.59
N LYS A 71 21.99 -8.64 29.55
CA LYS A 71 22.37 -9.22 28.25
C LYS A 71 22.57 -8.12 27.22
N LYS A 72 23.49 -8.32 26.29
CA LYS A 72 23.63 -7.45 25.13
C LYS A 72 22.31 -7.39 24.35
N ILE A 73 21.92 -6.17 23.94
CA ILE A 73 20.75 -5.97 23.10
C ILE A 73 20.97 -6.69 21.75
N ARG A 74 19.98 -7.49 21.36
CA ARG A 74 20.00 -8.24 20.10
C ARG A 74 20.05 -7.29 18.89
N LYS A 75 20.87 -7.64 17.90
CA LYS A 75 21.07 -6.86 16.66
C LYS A 75 19.80 -6.60 15.85
N ASP A 76 18.83 -7.51 15.95
CA ASP A 76 17.55 -7.46 15.27
C ASP A 76 16.39 -7.04 16.20
N GLY A 77 16.74 -6.48 17.37
CA GLY A 77 15.79 -5.97 18.35
C GLY A 77 15.03 -4.77 17.80
N VAL A 78 13.79 -4.64 18.25
CA VAL A 78 12.98 -3.46 17.96
C VAL A 78 13.45 -2.33 18.86
N TRP A 79 13.99 -1.28 18.25
CA TRP A 79 14.50 -0.10 18.96
C TRP A 79 13.43 0.96 19.14
N THR A 80 12.49 1.07 18.19
CA THR A 80 11.38 2.01 18.28
C THR A 80 10.07 1.41 17.76
N ALA A 81 8.97 1.90 18.31
CA ALA A 81 7.65 1.82 17.69
C ALA A 81 7.34 3.17 17.04
N ASN A 82 7.02 3.17 15.75
CA ASN A 82 6.52 4.34 15.04
C ASN A 82 4.98 4.31 15.04
N ILE A 83 4.34 5.28 15.66
CA ILE A 83 2.89 5.40 15.69
C ILE A 83 2.46 6.54 14.77
N ILE A 84 1.62 6.21 13.79
CA ILE A 84 0.98 7.17 12.91
C ILE A 84 -0.39 7.52 13.48
N ILE A 85 -0.62 8.81 13.74
CA ILE A 85 -1.93 9.36 14.14
C ILE A 85 -2.42 10.32 13.05
N SER A 86 -3.65 10.13 12.57
CA SER A 86 -4.29 10.97 11.57
C SER A 86 -5.82 10.73 11.53
N SER A 87 -6.48 11.30 10.53
CA SER A 87 -7.88 11.07 10.15
C SER A 87 -8.02 11.23 8.63
N ASP A 88 -9.23 11.42 8.11
CA ASP A 88 -9.44 11.76 6.71
C ASP A 88 -9.18 13.25 6.42
N SER A 89 -9.02 13.61 5.14
CA SER A 89 -8.71 14.99 4.75
C SER A 89 -9.87 15.95 5.04
N GLU A 90 -11.13 15.47 5.00
CA GLU A 90 -12.31 16.31 5.25
C GLU A 90 -12.43 16.68 6.73
N PHE A 91 -11.93 15.84 7.64
CA PHE A 91 -11.78 16.17 9.06
C PHE A 91 -10.89 17.39 9.25
N PHE A 92 -9.66 17.35 8.75
CA PHE A 92 -8.68 18.42 8.99
C PHE A 92 -9.04 19.72 8.28
N LYS A 93 -9.73 19.68 7.14
CA LYS A 93 -10.23 20.90 6.46
C LYS A 93 -11.19 21.73 7.31
N LYS A 94 -11.85 21.11 8.31
CA LYS A 94 -12.79 21.78 9.20
C LYS A 94 -12.13 22.38 10.44
N LEU A 95 -10.85 22.10 10.68
CA LEU A 95 -10.13 22.52 11.88
C LEU A 95 -9.34 23.79 11.62
N THR A 96 -9.27 24.66 12.63
CA THR A 96 -8.27 25.74 12.65
C THR A 96 -6.87 25.16 12.92
N PRO A 97 -5.79 25.90 12.61
CA PRO A 97 -4.43 25.47 12.95
C PRO A 97 -4.24 25.13 14.44
N GLU A 98 -4.90 25.85 15.33
CA GLU A 98 -4.86 25.63 16.78
C GLU A 98 -5.57 24.34 17.17
N GLN A 99 -6.74 24.08 16.59
CA GLN A 99 -7.48 22.84 16.81
C GLN A 99 -6.73 21.63 16.24
N GLU A 100 -6.12 21.75 15.06
CA GLU A 100 -5.25 20.71 14.50
C GLU A 100 -4.05 20.43 15.42
N ARG A 101 -3.42 21.48 15.94
CA ARG A 101 -2.31 21.33 16.89
C ARG A 101 -2.76 20.65 18.18
N GLU A 102 -3.92 21.02 18.71
CA GLU A 102 -4.49 20.39 19.91
C GLU A 102 -4.85 18.92 19.67
N PHE A 103 -5.33 18.57 18.47
CA PHE A 103 -5.59 17.19 18.08
C PHE A 103 -4.32 16.32 18.18
N PHE A 104 -3.21 16.77 17.59
CA PHE A 104 -1.95 16.03 17.62
C PHE A 104 -1.29 16.07 19.01
N LYS A 105 -1.38 17.21 19.71
CA LYS A 105 -0.89 17.35 21.08
C LYS A 105 -1.61 16.40 22.04
N THR A 106 -2.93 16.25 21.91
CA THR A 106 -3.72 15.30 22.71
C THR A 106 -3.21 13.87 22.56
N ALA A 107 -2.93 13.44 21.33
CA ALA A 107 -2.38 12.12 21.08
C ALA A 107 -0.96 11.98 21.64
N TYR A 108 -0.11 13.00 21.44
CA TYR A 108 1.24 13.05 22.00
C TYR A 108 1.24 12.93 23.53
N ASP A 109 0.44 13.73 24.23
CA ASP A 109 0.35 13.74 25.69
C ASP A 109 -0.08 12.37 26.23
N PHE A 110 -1.06 11.72 25.59
CA PHE A 110 -1.47 10.35 25.94
C PHE A 110 -0.30 9.36 25.87
N TYR A 111 0.53 9.43 24.83
CA TYR A 111 1.68 8.54 24.68
C TYR A 111 2.81 8.87 25.65
N CYS A 112 3.05 10.14 25.95
CA CYS A 112 4.00 10.56 26.98
C CYS A 112 3.58 10.07 28.37
N GLU A 113 2.31 10.20 28.74
CA GLU A 113 1.79 9.70 30.01
C GLU A 113 1.90 8.18 30.10
N LYS A 114 1.54 7.47 29.01
CA LYS A 114 1.53 6.00 29.00
C LYS A 114 2.93 5.38 29.03
N TYR A 115 3.88 5.96 28.30
CA TYR A 115 5.20 5.36 28.07
C TYR A 115 6.36 6.10 28.75
N GLY A 116 6.12 7.26 29.36
CA GLY A 116 7.17 8.16 29.84
C GLY A 116 7.57 9.14 28.73
N LYS A 117 7.61 10.43 29.05
CA LYS A 117 7.93 11.50 28.10
C LYS A 117 9.30 11.27 27.47
N GLU A 118 10.27 10.83 28.26
CA GLU A 118 11.64 10.53 27.84
C GLU A 118 11.73 9.35 26.86
N ASN A 119 10.73 8.46 26.82
CA ASN A 119 10.67 7.38 25.84
C ASN A 119 10.11 7.83 24.50
N VAL A 120 9.45 8.99 24.42
CA VAL A 120 8.95 9.58 23.18
C VAL A 120 10.03 10.48 22.57
N ILE A 121 10.90 9.90 21.75
CA ILE A 121 12.10 10.57 21.22
C ILE A 121 11.84 11.48 20.01
N SER A 122 10.64 11.41 19.41
CA SER A 122 10.20 12.29 18.34
C SER A 122 8.68 12.27 18.21
N ALA A 123 8.11 13.42 17.84
CA ALA A 123 6.69 13.61 17.59
C ALA A 123 6.52 14.63 16.45
N MET A 124 6.78 14.21 15.21
CA MET A 124 6.79 15.07 14.04
C MET A 124 5.44 15.08 13.34
N VAL A 125 4.84 16.26 13.16
CA VAL A 125 3.61 16.45 12.39
C VAL A 125 3.98 16.86 10.97
N HIS A 126 3.59 16.05 9.99
CA HIS A 126 3.72 16.37 8.57
C HIS A 126 2.44 17.04 8.05
N LYS A 127 2.61 18.20 7.43
CA LYS A 127 1.58 18.99 6.74
C LYS A 127 1.91 19.23 5.27
N ASP A 128 3.00 18.67 4.80
CA ASP A 128 3.50 18.73 3.43
C ASP A 128 3.07 17.53 2.56
N GLU A 129 2.20 16.65 3.08
CA GLU A 129 1.62 15.54 2.34
C GLU A 129 0.10 15.74 2.11
N THR A 130 -0.60 14.71 1.62
CA THR A 130 -2.03 14.78 1.30
C THR A 130 -2.92 15.09 2.50
N THR A 131 -2.61 14.51 3.66
CA THR A 131 -3.39 14.66 4.89
C THR A 131 -2.44 14.88 6.06
N PRO A 132 -2.70 15.86 6.94
CA PRO A 132 -1.93 16.04 8.16
C PRO A 132 -1.83 14.75 8.97
N HIS A 133 -0.63 14.39 9.41
CA HIS A 133 -0.41 13.19 10.21
C HIS A 133 0.83 13.33 11.10
N LEU A 134 0.75 12.70 12.27
CA LEU A 134 1.80 12.68 13.28
C LEU A 134 2.57 11.35 13.21
N HIS A 135 3.89 11.42 13.17
CA HIS A 135 4.82 10.31 13.42
C HIS A 135 5.36 10.41 14.85
N LEU A 136 5.02 9.45 15.69
CA LEU A 136 5.56 9.31 17.04
C LEU A 136 6.58 8.18 17.08
N LEU A 137 7.82 8.49 17.45
CA LEU A 137 8.85 7.48 17.68
C LEU A 137 9.00 7.23 19.18
N ILE A 138 8.64 6.03 19.61
CA ILE A 138 8.70 5.62 21.03
C ILE A 138 9.72 4.51 21.22
N VAL A 139 10.66 4.69 22.14
CA VAL A 139 11.59 3.64 22.57
C VAL A 139 10.84 2.70 23.53
N PRO A 140 10.75 1.39 23.23
CA PRO A 140 9.95 0.44 24.01
C PRO A 140 10.71 -0.06 25.24
N LEU A 141 11.12 0.87 26.12
CA LEU A 141 11.68 0.54 27.42
C LEU A 141 10.55 0.32 28.44
N THR A 142 10.56 -0.87 29.02
CA THR A 142 9.66 -1.25 30.12
C THR A 142 10.09 -0.56 31.42
N LYS A 143 9.19 -0.47 32.39
CA LYS A 143 9.48 0.17 33.69
C LYS A 143 10.62 -0.50 34.45
N ASP A 144 10.83 -1.82 34.25
CA ASP A 144 11.93 -2.58 34.82
C ASP A 144 13.23 -2.48 34.00
N GLY A 145 13.26 -1.67 32.94
CA GLY A 145 14.45 -1.34 32.14
C GLY A 145 14.80 -2.34 31.05
N ARG A 146 13.89 -3.24 30.67
CA ARG A 146 14.06 -4.10 29.48
C ARG A 146 13.57 -3.39 28.22
N LEU A 147 14.28 -3.58 27.11
CA LEU A 147 13.83 -3.17 25.77
C LEU A 147 12.89 -4.24 25.18
N CYS A 148 11.56 -4.05 25.30
CA CYS A 148 10.57 -5.08 24.96
C CYS A 148 9.33 -4.52 24.23
N ALA A 149 9.42 -4.36 22.91
CA ALA A 149 8.29 -3.94 22.07
C ALA A 149 7.15 -4.97 21.98
N LYS A 150 7.40 -6.24 22.33
CA LYS A 150 6.36 -7.29 22.32
C LYS A 150 5.37 -7.07 23.46
N GLU A 151 5.87 -6.65 24.61
CA GLU A 151 5.09 -6.41 25.83
C GLU A 151 4.36 -5.07 25.77
N LEU A 152 5.06 -4.00 25.40
CA LEU A 152 4.48 -2.65 25.40
C LEU A 152 3.53 -2.36 24.22
N PHE A 153 3.64 -3.13 23.14
CA PHE A 153 2.87 -2.95 21.90
C PHE A 153 2.34 -4.30 21.42
N ASP A 154 1.62 -4.99 22.30
CA ASP A 154 0.88 -6.21 21.96
C ASP A 154 -0.49 -5.89 21.32
N ARG A 155 -1.24 -6.93 20.98
CA ARG A 155 -2.53 -6.78 20.28
C ARG A 155 -3.56 -6.05 21.14
N GLU A 156 -3.60 -6.34 22.44
CA GLU A 156 -4.57 -5.75 23.36
C GLU A 156 -4.29 -4.27 23.58
N THR A 157 -3.03 -3.92 23.82
CA THR A 157 -2.60 -2.52 23.97
C THR A 157 -2.89 -1.73 22.70
N ILE A 158 -2.56 -2.24 21.52
CA ILE A 158 -2.85 -1.55 20.26
C ILE A 158 -4.37 -1.36 20.07
N ARG A 159 -5.18 -2.38 20.39
CA ARG A 159 -6.65 -2.26 20.36
C ARG A 159 -7.15 -1.17 21.30
N SER A 160 -6.57 -1.07 22.50
CA SER A 160 -6.93 -0.03 23.48
C SER A 160 -6.72 1.39 22.95
N PHE A 161 -5.71 1.63 22.11
CA PHE A 161 -5.50 2.96 21.52
C PHE A 161 -6.68 3.41 20.67
N HIS A 162 -7.27 2.50 19.89
CA HIS A 162 -8.46 2.78 19.09
C HIS A 162 -9.73 2.99 19.92
N ASP A 163 -9.71 2.65 21.20
CA ASP A 163 -10.82 2.90 22.13
C ASP A 163 -10.60 4.17 22.95
N THR A 164 -9.38 4.42 23.41
CA THR A 164 -9.04 5.52 24.32
C THR A 164 -8.83 6.84 23.59
N ILE A 165 -8.04 6.86 22.50
CA ILE A 165 -7.67 8.11 21.81
C ILE A 165 -8.90 8.83 21.25
N PRO A 166 -9.86 8.17 20.56
CA PRO A 166 -11.07 8.86 20.08
C PRO A 166 -11.86 9.49 21.22
N LYS A 167 -11.98 8.83 22.37
CA LYS A 167 -12.69 9.37 23.54
C LYS A 167 -12.01 10.62 24.10
N LEU A 168 -10.68 10.60 24.21
CA LEU A 168 -9.90 11.77 24.65
C LEU A 168 -10.03 12.96 23.69
N LEU A 169 -10.13 12.69 22.40
CA LEU A 169 -10.36 13.71 21.37
C LEU A 169 -11.81 14.23 21.40
N GLN A 170 -12.80 13.35 21.54
CA GLN A 170 -14.21 13.74 21.69
C GLN A 170 -14.43 14.64 22.90
N GLN A 171 -13.77 14.36 24.03
CA GLN A 171 -13.81 15.21 25.23
C GLN A 171 -13.27 16.63 24.98
N ARG A 172 -12.42 16.80 23.97
CA ARG A 172 -11.90 18.11 23.52
C ARG A 172 -12.70 18.72 22.37
N GLY A 173 -13.85 18.15 22.04
CA GLY A 173 -14.77 18.67 21.02
C GLY A 173 -14.47 18.22 19.59
N PHE A 174 -13.59 17.23 19.38
CA PHE A 174 -13.33 16.70 18.03
C PHE A 174 -14.40 15.69 17.60
N ASP A 175 -15.01 15.92 16.42
CA ASP A 175 -15.95 14.99 15.78
C ASP A 175 -15.22 13.80 15.11
N ILE A 176 -14.67 12.92 15.96
CA ILE A 176 -13.91 11.74 15.54
C ILE A 176 -14.41 10.48 16.25
N GLU A 177 -14.45 9.37 15.53
CA GLU A 177 -14.83 8.06 16.05
C GLU A 177 -13.74 7.02 15.85
N ARG A 178 -13.86 5.91 16.58
CA ARG A 178 -12.98 4.75 16.41
C ARG A 178 -13.17 4.11 15.03
N GLY A 179 -12.10 3.51 14.50
CA GLY A 179 -12.20 2.62 13.35
C GLY A 179 -13.13 1.42 13.62
N LYS A 180 -13.67 0.82 12.54
CA LYS A 180 -14.60 -0.31 12.64
C LYS A 180 -13.94 -1.47 13.42
N LYS A 181 -14.59 -1.89 14.51
CA LYS A 181 -14.18 -3.03 15.35
C LYS A 181 -14.16 -4.30 14.49
N ASN A 182 -13.11 -5.11 14.63
CA ASN A 182 -12.95 -6.39 13.90
C ASN A 182 -13.12 -6.28 12.38
N ALA A 183 -12.77 -5.13 11.79
CA ALA A 183 -12.74 -5.03 10.34
C ALA A 183 -11.66 -5.98 9.80
N ASN A 184 -12.05 -6.95 8.97
CA ASN A 184 -11.14 -7.85 8.25
C ASN A 184 -10.42 -7.10 7.11
N VAL A 185 -9.82 -5.96 7.43
CA VAL A 185 -9.08 -5.10 6.51
C VAL A 185 -7.61 -5.34 6.75
N LYS A 186 -6.92 -5.90 5.76
CA LYS A 186 -5.45 -5.97 5.78
C LYS A 186 -4.90 -4.55 5.62
N ARG A 187 -3.94 -4.19 6.46
CA ARG A 187 -3.16 -2.96 6.27
C ARG A 187 -2.49 -3.02 4.90
N MET A 188 -2.69 -1.95 4.15
CA MET A 188 -2.14 -1.78 2.81
C MET A 188 -0.93 -0.85 2.88
N GLU A 189 0.10 -1.15 2.10
CA GLU A 189 1.23 -0.23 1.95
C GLU A 189 0.79 1.04 1.21
N THR A 190 1.39 2.18 1.55
CA THR A 190 0.98 3.50 1.01
C THR A 190 0.97 3.53 -0.52
N ASP A 191 2.00 2.96 -1.16
CA ASP A 191 2.08 2.88 -2.62
C ASP A 191 1.00 1.98 -3.23
N GLU A 192 0.59 0.93 -2.52
CA GLU A 192 -0.49 0.05 -2.94
C GLU A 192 -1.84 0.73 -2.83
N PHE A 193 -2.07 1.46 -1.73
CA PHE A 193 -3.29 2.25 -1.56
C PHE A 193 -3.43 3.32 -2.65
N LYS A 194 -2.35 4.01 -2.99
CA LYS A 194 -2.34 5.00 -4.09
C LYS A 194 -2.68 4.38 -5.43
N ARG A 195 -2.15 3.20 -5.73
CA ARG A 195 -2.49 2.46 -6.96
C ARG A 195 -3.98 2.16 -7.05
N ILE A 196 -4.56 1.62 -5.98
CA ILE A 196 -5.99 1.27 -5.96
C ILE A 196 -6.86 2.52 -6.04
N ARG A 197 -6.50 3.59 -5.32
CA ARG A 197 -7.24 4.87 -5.37
C ARG A 197 -7.26 5.44 -6.79
N GLU A 198 -6.14 5.43 -7.49
CA GLU A 198 -6.06 5.95 -8.86
C GLU A 198 -6.82 5.07 -9.86
N GLN A 199 -6.84 3.75 -9.67
CA GLN A 199 -7.67 2.83 -10.44
C GLN A 199 -9.17 3.08 -10.21
N ASN A 200 -9.57 3.43 -8.99
CA ASN A 200 -10.98 3.65 -8.61
C ASN A 200 -11.52 5.05 -8.95
N LYS A 201 -10.67 6.02 -9.33
CA LYS A 201 -11.11 7.36 -9.80
C LYS A 201 -11.68 7.35 -11.22
N LEU A 202 -11.61 6.22 -11.94
CA LEU A 202 -12.15 6.08 -13.29
C LEU A 202 -13.67 5.86 -13.23
N SER A 203 -14.45 6.93 -12.99
CA SER A 203 -15.90 6.92 -13.20
C SER A 203 -16.23 7.45 -14.61
N ILE A 204 -17.00 6.68 -15.38
CA ILE A 204 -17.43 7.06 -16.73
C ILE A 204 -18.76 7.79 -16.63
N SER A 205 -18.79 9.09 -16.96
CA SER A 205 -20.05 9.82 -17.17
C SER A 205 -20.46 9.66 -18.63
N ILE A 206 -21.50 8.85 -18.88
CA ILE A 206 -22.06 8.64 -20.22
C ILE A 206 -23.07 9.77 -20.49
N ASN A 207 -23.02 10.39 -21.68
CA ASN A 207 -24.03 11.35 -22.08
C ASN A 207 -25.34 10.59 -22.38
N PRO A 208 -26.49 10.94 -21.77
CA PRO A 208 -27.76 10.26 -22.01
C PRO A 208 -28.14 10.14 -23.50
N ASN A 209 -27.83 11.15 -24.30
CA ASN A 209 -28.16 11.17 -25.73
C ASN A 209 -27.38 10.13 -26.55
N ASP A 210 -26.24 9.65 -26.04
CA ASP A 210 -25.44 8.63 -26.72
C ASP A 210 -25.98 7.21 -26.50
N VAL A 211 -26.92 7.04 -25.57
CA VAL A 211 -27.62 5.77 -25.31
C VAL A 211 -28.76 5.56 -26.30
N GLU A 212 -29.20 6.60 -27.00
CA GLU A 212 -30.28 6.49 -27.98
C GLU A 212 -29.85 5.68 -29.22
N PRO A 213 -30.74 4.83 -29.78
CA PRO A 213 -30.46 4.07 -30.98
C PRO A 213 -30.31 4.99 -32.19
N GLN A 214 -29.23 4.81 -32.95
CA GLN A 214 -29.06 5.48 -34.23
C GLN A 214 -29.90 4.78 -35.32
N LYS A 215 -30.38 5.53 -36.32
CA LYS A 215 -31.10 4.97 -37.47
C LYS A 215 -30.12 4.74 -38.61
N ASP A 216 -30.02 3.51 -39.09
CA ASP A 216 -29.26 3.18 -40.29
C ASP A 216 -30.23 2.84 -41.43
N GLY A 217 -30.40 3.78 -42.36
CA GLY A 217 -31.31 3.65 -43.50
C GLY A 217 -32.81 3.52 -43.16
N LEU A 218 -33.62 3.33 -44.21
CA LEU A 218 -35.08 3.15 -44.11
C LEU A 218 -35.42 1.87 -43.32
N PHE A 219 -35.73 2.04 -42.04
CA PHE A 219 -36.45 1.11 -41.15
C PHE A 219 -35.69 0.09 -40.28
N LYS A 220 -34.39 0.23 -40.00
CA LYS A 220 -33.75 -0.53 -38.90
C LYS A 220 -33.23 0.37 -37.79
N LYS A 221 -33.70 0.13 -36.56
CA LYS A 221 -33.16 0.74 -35.34
C LYS A 221 -31.94 -0.08 -34.88
N GLU A 222 -30.87 0.61 -34.50
CA GLU A 222 -29.66 0.00 -33.92
C GLU A 222 -30.04 -0.95 -32.76
N PRO A 223 -29.62 -2.22 -32.79
CA PRO A 223 -29.91 -3.18 -31.73
C PRO A 223 -29.12 -2.84 -30.45
N PRO A 224 -29.60 -3.25 -29.25
CA PRO A 224 -28.96 -2.93 -27.98
C PRO A 224 -27.48 -3.34 -27.87
N GLU A 225 -27.08 -4.42 -28.55
CA GLU A 225 -25.70 -4.91 -28.59
C GLU A 225 -24.76 -3.94 -29.33
N GLU A 226 -25.22 -3.33 -30.43
CA GLU A 226 -24.46 -2.34 -31.18
C GLU A 226 -24.36 -1.01 -30.42
N ILE A 227 -25.43 -0.59 -29.75
CA ILE A 227 -25.41 0.58 -28.83
C ILE A 227 -24.35 0.35 -27.73
N ALA A 228 -24.35 -0.83 -27.11
CA ALA A 228 -23.36 -1.17 -26.07
C ALA A 228 -21.93 -1.18 -26.62
N GLN A 229 -21.72 -1.70 -27.83
CA GLN A 229 -20.41 -1.74 -28.48
C GLN A 229 -19.91 -0.33 -28.84
N ARG A 230 -20.79 0.53 -29.35
CA ARG A 230 -20.52 1.95 -29.65
C ARG A 230 -20.20 2.74 -28.39
N LEU A 231 -20.98 2.59 -27.33
CA LEU A 231 -20.72 3.23 -26.03
C LEU A 231 -19.39 2.76 -25.43
N THR A 232 -19.11 1.45 -25.51
CA THR A 232 -17.82 0.87 -25.08
C THR A 232 -16.66 1.48 -25.87
N GLN A 233 -16.81 1.61 -27.19
CA GLN A 233 -15.78 2.17 -28.05
C GLN A 233 -15.57 3.68 -27.83
N LYS A 234 -16.64 4.43 -27.57
CA LYS A 234 -16.62 5.87 -27.33
C LYS A 234 -16.07 6.24 -25.95
N TYR A 235 -16.55 5.58 -24.91
CA TYR A 235 -16.25 5.97 -23.53
C TYR A 235 -15.19 5.09 -22.86
N VAL A 236 -15.21 3.78 -23.11
CA VAL A 236 -14.38 2.82 -22.38
C VAL A 236 -13.00 2.66 -23.04
N LYS A 237 -12.91 2.67 -24.37
CA LYS A 237 -11.64 2.45 -25.12
C LYS A 237 -10.56 3.50 -24.83
N ALA A 238 -10.95 4.77 -24.69
CA ALA A 238 -10.02 5.86 -24.36
C ALA A 238 -9.51 5.76 -22.92
N LEU A 239 -10.36 5.31 -21.99
CA LEU A 239 -10.00 5.07 -20.59
C LEU A 239 -9.11 3.84 -20.44
N ILE A 240 -9.40 2.76 -21.17
CA ILE A 240 -8.52 1.58 -21.27
C ILE A 240 -7.15 2.00 -21.79
N HIS A 241 -7.08 2.83 -22.85
CA HIS A 241 -5.81 3.37 -23.35
C HIS A 241 -5.08 4.25 -22.33
N LYS A 242 -5.80 5.09 -21.59
CA LYS A 242 -5.21 5.97 -20.56
C LYS A 242 -4.72 5.17 -19.36
N ALA A 243 -5.48 4.18 -18.91
CA ALA A 243 -5.09 3.23 -17.86
C ALA A 243 -3.90 2.37 -18.28
N LEU A 244 -3.88 1.87 -19.53
CA LEU A 244 -2.74 1.19 -20.13
C LEU A 244 -1.52 2.12 -20.22
N LYS A 245 -1.69 3.39 -20.61
CA LYS A 245 -0.60 4.37 -20.68
C LYS A 245 -0.04 4.72 -19.31
N ILE A 246 -0.87 4.83 -18.27
CA ILE A 246 -0.43 5.00 -16.87
C ILE A 246 0.35 3.75 -16.41
N TYR A 247 -0.17 2.55 -16.72
CA TYR A 247 0.51 1.27 -16.46
C TYR A 247 1.85 1.15 -17.22
N MET A 248 1.95 1.67 -18.44
CA MET A 248 3.18 1.69 -19.25
C MET A 248 4.19 2.74 -18.76
N CYS A 249 3.77 3.98 -18.48
CA CYS A 249 4.63 5.07 -18.03
C CYS A 249 5.23 4.82 -16.64
N THR A 250 4.51 4.11 -15.76
CA THR A 250 5.03 3.69 -14.46
C THR A 250 6.15 2.66 -14.63
N ASN A 251 5.97 1.65 -15.49
CA ASN A 251 7.03 0.67 -15.78
C ASN A 251 8.28 1.27 -16.42
N LEU A 252 8.14 2.34 -17.23
CA LEU A 252 9.27 3.09 -17.81
C LEU A 252 10.06 3.90 -16.78
N ARG A 253 9.40 4.58 -15.82
CA ARG A 253 10.09 5.33 -14.74
C ARG A 253 10.92 4.43 -13.83
N PHE A 254 10.47 3.19 -13.59
CA PHE A 254 11.24 2.20 -12.82
C PHE A 254 12.45 1.66 -13.59
N ALA A 255 12.40 1.64 -14.92
CA ALA A 255 13.55 1.31 -15.76
C ALA A 255 14.59 2.43 -15.72
N ASP A 256 14.16 3.70 -15.82
CA ASP A 256 15.06 4.86 -15.75
C ASP A 256 15.74 5.03 -14.38
N GLN A 257 15.01 4.82 -13.28
CA GLN A 257 15.60 4.82 -11.94
C GLN A 257 16.65 3.70 -11.76
N ARG A 258 16.47 2.55 -12.42
CA ARG A 258 17.44 1.45 -12.41
C ARG A 258 18.66 1.75 -13.28
N VAL A 259 18.47 2.40 -14.43
CA VAL A 259 19.58 2.86 -15.29
C VAL A 259 20.40 3.97 -14.60
N GLN A 260 19.75 4.89 -13.88
CA GLN A 260 20.39 5.93 -13.07
C GLN A 260 21.18 5.33 -11.88
N GLN A 261 20.66 4.29 -11.23
CA GLN A 261 21.39 3.58 -10.17
C GLN A 261 22.65 2.84 -10.69
N ILE A 262 22.59 2.33 -11.93
CA ILE A 262 23.73 1.70 -12.62
C ILE A 262 24.78 2.75 -13.04
N LYS A 263 24.35 3.93 -13.52
CA LYS A 263 25.24 5.04 -13.90
C LYS A 263 25.95 5.70 -12.71
N ASN A 264 25.33 5.72 -11.53
CA ASN A 264 25.88 6.33 -10.31
C ASN A 264 26.78 5.39 -9.46
N GLY A 265 27.28 4.29 -10.04
CA GLY A 265 28.34 3.47 -9.43
C GLY A 265 27.94 2.63 -8.20
N ARG A 266 26.66 2.58 -7.81
CA ARG A 266 26.19 1.70 -6.74
C ARG A 266 25.98 0.28 -7.28
N ARG A 267 26.96 -0.60 -7.06
CA ARG A 267 26.83 -2.04 -7.37
C ARG A 267 25.79 -2.69 -6.45
N PRO A 268 24.76 -3.39 -6.99
CA PRO A 268 23.93 -4.29 -6.20
C PRO A 268 24.77 -5.51 -5.73
N PRO A 269 24.42 -6.16 -4.60
CA PRO A 269 25.12 -7.35 -4.16
C PRO A 269 24.95 -8.47 -5.19
N PHE A 270 26.08 -9.09 -5.54
CA PHE A 270 26.27 -10.25 -6.41
C PHE A 270 25.02 -11.06 -6.71
N THR A 271 24.46 -10.85 -7.90
CA THR A 271 24.11 -11.90 -8.86
C THR A 271 23.90 -11.23 -10.22
N PHE A 272 24.24 -11.93 -11.30
CA PHE A 272 24.10 -11.56 -12.71
C PHE A 272 25.22 -10.74 -13.36
N PHE A 273 26.00 -11.44 -14.20
CA PHE A 273 26.83 -10.86 -15.24
C PHE A 273 26.41 -11.41 -16.61
N HIS A 274 26.29 -10.48 -17.56
CA HIS A 274 26.54 -10.56 -19.01
C HIS A 274 25.72 -11.47 -19.95
N LEU A 275 25.08 -10.84 -20.96
CA LEU A 275 25.44 -10.87 -22.39
C LEU A 275 24.40 -9.99 -23.15
N HIS A 276 24.80 -8.82 -23.66
CA HIS A 276 25.31 -8.53 -25.00
C HIS A 276 24.24 -8.37 -26.10
N PHE A 277 24.24 -7.16 -26.63
CA PHE A 277 23.54 -6.66 -27.79
C PHE A 277 24.20 -7.21 -29.06
N GLN A 278 23.44 -7.83 -29.96
CA GLN A 278 23.77 -7.87 -31.39
C GLN A 278 22.50 -7.63 -32.23
N SER A 279 22.55 -6.51 -32.97
CA SER A 279 22.16 -6.29 -34.38
C SER A 279 20.84 -6.89 -34.94
N ARG A 280 19.95 -5.98 -35.35
CA ARG A 280 18.70 -6.03 -36.18
C ARG A 280 18.84 -6.80 -37.54
N PRO A 281 17.82 -6.94 -38.47
CA PRO A 281 16.41 -6.46 -38.54
C PRO A 281 15.34 -7.43 -39.20
N ARG A 282 14.09 -6.90 -39.28
CA ARG A 282 12.95 -7.19 -40.20
C ARG A 282 11.89 -8.22 -39.77
N GLY A 283 10.78 -7.66 -39.25
CA GLY A 283 9.49 -7.87 -39.90
C GLY A 283 8.58 -8.95 -39.34
N SER A 284 8.42 -9.07 -38.02
CA SER A 284 7.21 -9.71 -37.48
C SER A 284 6.94 -9.28 -36.03
N LYS A 285 5.71 -8.78 -35.85
CA LYS A 285 4.90 -8.69 -34.61
C LYS A 285 5.65 -8.25 -33.35
N LEU A 286 5.37 -7.00 -32.93
CA LEU A 286 5.50 -6.53 -31.54
C LEU A 286 4.86 -7.54 -30.57
N HIS A 287 5.63 -8.50 -30.07
CA HIS A 287 5.20 -9.41 -29.02
C HIS A 287 6.19 -9.28 -27.84
N TYR A 288 5.67 -8.66 -26.78
CA TYR A 288 6.08 -8.79 -25.38
C TYR A 288 7.56 -8.59 -25.03
N ILE A 289 7.88 -7.36 -24.64
CA ILE A 289 9.07 -7.07 -23.82
C ILE A 289 8.63 -6.32 -22.55
N LEU A 290 8.78 -7.00 -21.41
CA LEU A 290 8.97 -6.51 -20.02
C LEU A 290 7.81 -5.74 -19.33
N GLY A 291 6.71 -6.43 -19.01
CA GLY A 291 5.78 -6.06 -17.93
C GLY A 291 6.03 -6.87 -16.65
N ARG A 292 5.74 -6.34 -15.46
CA ARG A 292 5.75 -7.13 -14.21
C ARG A 292 4.78 -8.32 -14.35
N ILE A 293 5.27 -9.53 -14.10
CA ILE A 293 4.46 -10.76 -14.05
C ILE A 293 3.42 -10.59 -12.94
N GLY A 294 2.15 -10.91 -13.22
CA GLY A 294 1.05 -10.80 -12.26
C GLY A 294 1.15 -11.81 -11.11
N ILE A 295 0.25 -11.72 -10.13
CA ILE A 295 0.32 -12.50 -8.88
C ILE A 295 0.38 -14.02 -9.13
N TRP A 296 -0.34 -14.52 -10.13
CA TRP A 296 -0.37 -15.94 -10.48
C TRP A 296 0.94 -16.40 -11.09
N GLY A 297 1.48 -15.63 -12.04
CA GLY A 297 2.79 -15.95 -12.62
C GLY A 297 3.93 -15.84 -11.61
N GLN A 298 3.84 -14.92 -10.65
CA GLN A 298 4.83 -14.81 -9.57
C GLN A 298 4.78 -16.03 -8.62
N ARG A 299 3.59 -16.49 -8.27
CA ARG A 299 3.40 -17.72 -7.47
C ARG A 299 3.91 -18.96 -8.20
N HIS A 300 3.63 -19.05 -9.50
CA HIS A 300 4.12 -20.16 -10.31
C HIS A 300 5.66 -20.11 -10.45
N LEU A 301 6.25 -18.92 -10.60
CA LEU A 301 7.70 -18.75 -10.58
C LEU A 301 8.33 -19.25 -9.26
N ASP A 302 7.71 -18.93 -8.13
CA ASP A 302 8.18 -19.41 -6.83
C ASP A 302 8.06 -20.93 -6.71
N TYR A 303 6.96 -21.52 -7.20
CA TYR A 303 6.79 -22.97 -7.30
C TYR A 303 7.86 -23.62 -8.18
N LEU A 304 8.14 -23.06 -9.36
CA LEU A 304 9.17 -23.58 -10.26
C LEU A 304 10.56 -23.55 -9.62
N LYS A 305 10.91 -22.47 -8.91
CA LYS A 305 12.19 -22.34 -8.21
C LYS A 305 12.35 -23.33 -7.06
N GLN A 306 11.27 -23.59 -6.33
CA GLN A 306 11.31 -24.44 -5.15
C GLN A 306 11.22 -25.92 -5.51
N TYR A 307 10.30 -26.28 -6.41
CA TYR A 307 9.89 -27.66 -6.65
C TYR A 307 10.17 -28.18 -8.07
N ARG A 308 10.34 -27.31 -9.08
CA ARG A 308 10.61 -27.70 -10.49
C ARG A 308 11.87 -27.04 -11.07
N LYS A 309 12.99 -27.17 -10.35
CA LYS A 309 14.26 -26.47 -10.65
C LYS A 309 14.79 -26.71 -12.06
N VAL A 310 14.64 -27.92 -12.60
CA VAL A 310 15.09 -28.25 -13.97
C VAL A 310 14.28 -27.46 -15.01
N THR A 311 12.95 -27.45 -14.88
CA THR A 311 12.05 -26.69 -15.74
C THR A 311 12.33 -25.19 -15.66
N TYR A 312 12.52 -24.67 -14.44
CA TYR A 312 12.90 -23.27 -14.23
C TYR A 312 14.20 -22.92 -14.97
N THR A 313 15.25 -23.72 -14.78
CA THR A 313 16.56 -23.49 -15.40
C THR A 313 16.47 -23.56 -16.91
N ASN A 314 15.75 -24.54 -17.48
CA ASN A 314 15.57 -24.65 -18.94
C ASN A 314 14.78 -23.47 -19.53
N LEU A 315 13.75 -22.99 -18.85
CA LEU A 315 12.99 -21.81 -19.27
C LEU A 315 13.83 -20.53 -19.17
N LEU A 316 14.68 -20.44 -18.13
CA LEU A 316 15.57 -19.31 -17.91
C LEU A 316 16.68 -19.28 -18.97
N THR A 317 17.36 -20.39 -19.22
CA THR A 317 18.47 -20.48 -20.19
C THR A 317 18.00 -20.36 -21.63
N SER A 318 16.78 -20.82 -21.94
CA SER A 318 16.17 -20.59 -23.26
C SER A 318 15.56 -19.19 -23.45
N GLY A 319 15.58 -18.33 -22.42
CA GLY A 319 15.01 -16.98 -22.49
C GLY A 319 13.47 -16.91 -22.55
N ARG A 320 12.78 -18.06 -22.47
CA ARG A 320 11.31 -18.17 -22.61
C ARG A 320 10.55 -17.99 -21.30
N LEU A 321 11.25 -17.92 -20.17
CA LEU A 321 10.65 -17.87 -18.82
C LEU A 321 9.58 -16.77 -18.68
N ASN A 322 9.86 -15.54 -19.13
CA ASN A 322 8.92 -14.44 -18.95
C ASN A 322 7.64 -14.61 -19.78
N ALA A 323 7.75 -15.09 -21.02
CA ALA A 323 6.59 -15.36 -21.87
C ALA A 323 5.74 -16.50 -21.29
N TYR A 324 6.41 -17.56 -20.81
CA TYR A 324 5.76 -18.66 -20.14
C TYR A 324 4.98 -18.22 -18.88
N LEU A 325 5.62 -17.44 -18.01
CA LEU A 325 4.97 -16.94 -16.78
C LEU A 325 3.84 -15.95 -17.06
N ALA A 326 3.94 -15.16 -18.13
CA ALA A 326 2.87 -14.27 -18.58
C ALA A 326 1.65 -15.06 -19.06
N ASP A 327 1.87 -16.15 -19.79
CA ASP A 327 0.80 -17.01 -20.27
C ASP A 327 0.13 -17.77 -19.11
N ILE A 328 0.91 -18.36 -18.19
CA ILE A 328 0.37 -18.97 -16.96
C ILE A 328 -0.45 -17.95 -16.17
N ASN A 329 0.04 -16.71 -16.04
CA ASN A 329 -0.69 -15.68 -15.33
C ASN A 329 -2.04 -15.36 -15.99
N ARG A 330 -2.06 -15.28 -17.32
CA ARG A 330 -3.29 -15.04 -18.10
C ARG A 330 -4.28 -16.19 -17.93
N GLN A 331 -3.83 -17.43 -18.12
CA GLN A 331 -4.66 -18.62 -17.97
C GLN A 331 -5.26 -18.74 -16.57
N ALA A 332 -4.44 -18.53 -15.53
CA ALA A 332 -4.88 -18.56 -14.13
C ALA A 332 -5.91 -17.46 -13.83
N GLN A 333 -5.70 -16.24 -14.36
CA GLN A 333 -6.62 -15.14 -14.18
C GLN A 333 -7.97 -15.40 -14.87
N GLU A 334 -7.97 -15.86 -16.12
CA GLU A 334 -9.17 -16.21 -16.87
C GLU A 334 -9.96 -17.34 -16.17
N ARG A 335 -9.27 -18.37 -15.67
CA ARG A 335 -9.89 -19.47 -14.92
C ARG A 335 -10.50 -18.99 -13.61
N PHE A 336 -9.78 -18.13 -12.88
CA PHE A 336 -10.24 -17.55 -11.62
C PHE A 336 -11.54 -16.75 -11.80
N GLU A 337 -11.60 -15.90 -12.83
CA GLU A 337 -12.78 -15.09 -13.13
C GLU A 337 -13.99 -15.95 -13.51
N ARG A 338 -13.79 -16.98 -14.36
CA ARG A 338 -14.85 -17.92 -14.73
C ARG A 338 -15.40 -18.70 -13.52
N LEU A 339 -14.53 -19.15 -12.62
CA LEU A 339 -14.94 -19.86 -11.40
C LEU A 339 -15.75 -18.96 -10.46
N ILE A 340 -15.32 -17.71 -10.28
CA ILE A 340 -16.07 -16.75 -9.48
C ILE A 340 -17.48 -16.56 -10.03
N GLU A 341 -17.60 -16.38 -11.35
CA GLU A 341 -18.90 -16.12 -11.97
C GLU A 341 -19.83 -17.33 -11.89
N GLY A 342 -19.32 -18.54 -12.17
CA GLY A 342 -20.09 -19.78 -12.01
C GLY A 342 -20.54 -20.02 -10.56
N MET A 343 -19.67 -19.75 -9.57
CA MET A 343 -20.01 -19.92 -8.16
C MET A 343 -21.02 -18.86 -7.68
N LYS A 344 -20.95 -17.62 -8.17
CA LYS A 344 -21.95 -16.59 -7.85
C LYS A 344 -23.34 -16.99 -8.33
N GLN A 345 -23.42 -17.51 -9.55
CA GLN A 345 -24.68 -17.98 -10.13
C GLN A 345 -25.23 -19.17 -9.34
N ALA A 346 -24.37 -20.15 -9.02
CA ALA A 346 -24.78 -21.33 -8.24
C ALA A 346 -25.24 -21.01 -6.81
N GLN A 347 -24.65 -19.99 -6.17
CA GLN A 347 -25.00 -19.55 -4.81
C GLN A 347 -26.07 -18.45 -4.77
N GLY A 348 -26.62 -18.04 -5.92
CA GLY A 348 -27.66 -17.00 -5.99
C GLY A 348 -27.18 -15.63 -5.49
N ILE A 349 -25.89 -15.32 -5.60
CA ILE A 349 -25.34 -14.03 -5.15
C ILE A 349 -25.69 -12.95 -6.18
N THR A 350 -26.78 -12.23 -5.92
CA THR A 350 -27.26 -11.15 -6.77
C THR A 350 -26.83 -9.77 -6.27
N GLU A 351 -26.95 -8.76 -7.12
CA GLU A 351 -26.82 -7.35 -6.69
C GLU A 351 -27.96 -6.94 -5.73
N GLN A 352 -29.07 -7.68 -5.70
CA GLN A 352 -30.14 -7.50 -4.72
C GLN A 352 -29.68 -7.89 -3.30
N LEU A 353 -28.99 -9.03 -3.14
CA LEU A 353 -28.39 -9.43 -1.86
C LEU A 353 -27.36 -8.40 -1.37
N LYS A 354 -26.67 -7.73 -2.28
CA LYS A 354 -25.72 -6.65 -1.95
C LYS A 354 -26.42 -5.39 -1.40
N ALA A 355 -27.60 -5.07 -1.94
CA ALA A 355 -28.41 -3.93 -1.50
C ALA A 355 -29.08 -4.19 -0.15
N GLU A 356 -29.55 -5.42 0.09
CA GLU A 356 -30.23 -5.83 1.32
C GLU A 356 -29.24 -6.13 2.46
N ASN A 357 -28.14 -6.84 2.17
CA ASN A 357 -27.14 -7.23 3.16
C ASN A 357 -25.71 -7.25 2.58
N ALA A 358 -25.11 -6.06 2.48
CA ALA A 358 -23.75 -5.87 1.96
C ALA A 358 -22.66 -6.68 2.71
N LEU A 359 -22.87 -7.02 3.98
CA LEU A 359 -21.91 -7.80 4.77
C LEU A 359 -21.95 -9.29 4.39
N GLU A 360 -23.15 -9.84 4.27
CA GLU A 360 -23.36 -11.23 3.84
C GLU A 360 -22.91 -11.43 2.39
N TRP A 361 -23.28 -10.50 1.50
CA TRP A 361 -22.78 -10.49 0.12
C TRP A 361 -21.25 -10.48 0.05
N THR A 362 -20.60 -9.64 0.86
CA THR A 362 -19.13 -9.58 0.95
C THR A 362 -18.54 -10.88 1.50
N GLY A 363 -19.17 -11.48 2.51
CA GLY A 363 -18.79 -12.76 3.09
C GLY A 363 -18.83 -13.90 2.07
N CYS A 364 -19.96 -14.04 1.37
CA CYS A 364 -20.15 -15.06 0.35
C CYS A 364 -19.19 -14.85 -0.83
N LEU A 365 -19.01 -13.60 -1.30
CA LEU A 365 -18.07 -13.31 -2.38
C LEU A 365 -16.60 -13.57 -1.99
N ASN A 366 -16.24 -13.34 -0.73
CA ASN A 366 -14.91 -13.69 -0.22
C ASN A 366 -14.70 -15.21 -0.15
N ASN A 367 -15.73 -15.96 0.26
CA ASN A 367 -15.69 -17.42 0.27
C ASN A 367 -15.53 -17.98 -1.16
N ILE A 368 -16.32 -17.47 -2.11
CA ILE A 368 -16.19 -17.80 -3.53
C ILE A 368 -14.78 -17.50 -4.06
N ARG A 369 -14.23 -16.32 -3.75
CA ARG A 369 -12.86 -15.96 -4.15
C ARG A 369 -11.81 -16.86 -3.53
N ALA A 370 -12.01 -17.33 -2.30
CA ALA A 370 -11.10 -18.27 -1.65
C ALA A 370 -11.15 -19.65 -2.33
N CYS A 371 -12.36 -20.17 -2.56
CA CYS A 371 -12.57 -21.44 -3.25
C CYS A 371 -12.02 -21.42 -4.69
N ALA A 372 -12.35 -20.38 -5.46
CA ALA A 372 -11.83 -20.19 -6.82
C ALA A 372 -10.30 -20.09 -6.84
N ARG A 373 -9.68 -19.48 -5.81
CA ARG A 373 -8.22 -19.40 -5.70
C ARG A 373 -7.62 -20.78 -5.46
N GLU A 374 -8.15 -21.57 -4.53
CA GLU A 374 -7.63 -22.91 -4.23
C GLU A 374 -7.68 -23.83 -5.46
N ILE A 375 -8.78 -23.75 -6.22
CA ILE A 375 -8.92 -24.50 -7.48
C ILE A 375 -7.86 -24.06 -8.49
N VAL A 376 -7.69 -22.76 -8.73
CA VAL A 376 -6.67 -22.25 -9.68
C VAL A 376 -5.25 -22.58 -9.24
N GLU A 377 -4.97 -22.50 -7.94
CA GLU A 377 -3.67 -22.88 -7.39
C GLU A 377 -3.36 -24.34 -7.68
N LYS A 378 -4.33 -25.24 -7.46
CA LYS A 378 -4.18 -26.67 -7.73
C LYS A 378 -4.12 -27.01 -9.22
N GLU A 379 -4.98 -26.42 -10.04
CA GLU A 379 -5.14 -26.76 -11.46
C GLU A 379 -4.04 -26.16 -12.35
N ILE A 380 -3.52 -24.98 -12.02
CA ILE A 380 -2.66 -24.20 -12.92
C ILE A 380 -1.33 -23.84 -12.27
N ILE A 381 -1.33 -23.41 -11.00
CA ILE A 381 -0.11 -22.90 -10.38
C ILE A 381 0.81 -24.02 -9.89
N PHE A 382 0.27 -25.11 -9.36
CA PHE A 382 1.02 -26.22 -8.79
C PHE A 382 0.90 -27.51 -9.60
N ALA A 383 0.41 -27.42 -10.83
CA ALA A 383 0.32 -28.55 -11.76
C ALA A 383 1.69 -29.21 -12.04
#